data_AF-A0A7J7D4A5-F1
#
_entry.id   AF-A0A7J7D4A5-F1
#
_cell.length_a   1.000
_cell.length_b   1.000
_cell.length_c   1.000
_cell.angle_alpha   90.00
_cell.angle_beta   90.00
_cell.angle_gamma   90.00
#
_symmetry.space_group_name_H-M   'P 1'
#
loop_
_entity.id
_entity.type
_entity.pdbx_description
1 polymer ?
#
loop_
_entity_poly.entity_id
_entity_poly.type
_entity_poly.pdbx_seq_one_letter_code
_entity_poly.pdbx_strand_id
1 'polypeptide(L)'
;MPMVWLLHVFLPTHGISVAGAFSFPLFFFFFYSSSHLLLPSASGFCWILRDQKQDILYSLSPGTSVTPAMAKEVIGLVNMYRITGDDWDLWGDVAAHFAVTRDIAAANMIGSEGLLGKSWPNLDMLPLGWLTDPGSNQGPHRKSNLNQDEQRTQMTLWAIAKSPLMIGGDLRKHDVTTYNLLTNPTLLEMNSFSSNNKEFPYATVSTESKASTSRLRYPKGVNMSETQALSLTSCKDPDANNWSVEHLDQDLEQICWKENLASNVRKPLCLYKRRPLLASDEEIIFRQQYEGKIHLSLNDGMEFCLDASPQRKLGAKDFKRGSFSPCSLDANQMWELKNNGTVINSYSGLCAVVKSVIAKADTGRIRAWIATGRTGEVYLAFFNLKPYQVKISTYLSDIAEALHSRKLNPCKSISEIWSGKDFEITQSLISADVRSHGTALFVLNCS
;
A
#
# COMPACT_ATOMS: atom_id res chain seq x y z
N MET A 1 22.98 17.53 -27.85
CA MET A 1 23.39 16.67 -26.73
C MET A 1 23.01 17.39 -25.44
N PRO A 2 22.02 16.94 -24.64
CA PRO A 2 21.83 17.51 -23.32
C PRO A 2 22.78 16.81 -22.34
N MET A 3 23.62 17.60 -21.69
CA MET A 3 24.47 17.21 -20.57
C MET A 3 23.60 16.79 -19.38
N VAL A 4 23.83 15.57 -18.88
CA VAL A 4 23.33 15.12 -17.58
C VAL A 4 24.30 15.64 -16.52
N TRP A 5 23.87 16.58 -15.69
CA TRP A 5 24.60 16.95 -14.48
C TRP A 5 24.25 15.94 -13.39
N LEU A 6 25.18 15.04 -13.07
CA LEU A 6 25.11 14.21 -11.86
C LEU A 6 25.45 15.10 -10.66
N LEU A 7 24.49 15.33 -9.77
CA LEU A 7 24.76 15.94 -8.48
C LEU A 7 25.42 14.88 -7.59
N HIS A 8 26.75 14.89 -7.49
CA HIS A 8 27.48 14.09 -6.50
C HIS A 8 27.33 14.72 -5.12
N VAL A 9 26.39 14.20 -4.32
CA VAL A 9 26.36 14.45 -2.87
C VAL A 9 27.26 13.40 -2.21
N PHE A 10 28.45 13.80 -1.79
CA PHE A 10 29.33 12.99 -0.94
C PHE A 10 28.83 13.06 0.52
N LEU A 11 28.33 11.94 1.06
CA LEU A 11 28.21 11.73 2.51
C LEU A 11 28.63 10.28 2.86
N PRO A 12 29.19 10.06 4.07
CA PRO A 12 30.09 8.95 4.34
C PRO A 12 29.37 7.60 4.44
N THR A 13 29.90 6.62 3.70
CA THR A 13 29.92 5.17 3.96
C THR A 13 28.85 4.65 4.92
N HIS A 14 27.61 4.38 4.46
CA HIS A 14 26.69 3.36 4.99
C HIS A 14 25.58 3.11 3.95
N GLY A 15 25.78 2.18 3.00
CA GLY A 15 24.70 1.54 2.21
C GLY A 15 23.66 2.37 1.45
N ILE A 16 23.83 3.69 1.25
CA ILE A 16 22.87 4.56 0.54
C ILE A 16 23.00 4.37 -0.98
N SER A 17 21.90 4.05 -1.66
CA SER A 17 21.84 4.01 -3.13
C SER A 17 20.96 5.14 -3.66
N VAL A 18 21.57 6.09 -4.38
CA VAL A 18 20.86 7.20 -5.04
C VAL A 18 20.36 6.71 -6.39
N ALA A 19 19.05 6.54 -6.55
CA ALA A 19 18.43 6.12 -7.82
C ALA A 19 18.04 7.34 -8.68
N GLY A 20 19.02 8.15 -9.05
CA GLY A 20 18.91 9.16 -10.12
C GLY A 20 18.15 10.45 -9.79
N ALA A 21 18.49 11.51 -10.53
CA ALA A 21 17.75 12.77 -10.60
C ALA A 21 17.33 13.01 -12.05
N PHE A 22 16.04 13.28 -12.28
CA PHE A 22 15.52 13.61 -13.62
C PHE A 22 15.27 15.11 -13.71
N SER A 23 15.76 15.73 -14.78
CA SER A 23 15.53 17.13 -15.11
C SER A 23 14.47 17.23 -16.19
N PHE A 24 13.30 17.76 -15.84
CA PHE A 24 12.39 18.36 -16.82
C PHE A 24 12.64 19.88 -16.80
N PRO A 25 12.45 20.61 -17.91
CA PRO A 25 12.88 22.01 -18.04
C PRO A 25 12.26 23.01 -17.04
N LEU A 26 11.37 22.58 -16.13
CA LEU A 26 10.80 23.40 -15.05
C LEU A 26 10.80 22.76 -13.65
N PHE A 27 11.11 21.46 -13.48
CA PHE A 27 11.05 20.79 -12.18
C PHE A 27 12.14 19.72 -12.04
N PHE A 28 12.75 19.64 -10.86
CA PHE A 28 13.70 18.59 -10.51
C PHE A 28 13.00 17.57 -9.61
N PHE A 29 13.22 16.29 -9.89
CA PHE A 29 12.61 15.21 -9.12
C PHE A 29 13.70 14.42 -8.39
N PHE A 30 13.61 14.32 -7.07
CA PHE A 30 14.51 13.50 -6.27
C PHE A 30 13.80 12.27 -5.75
N PHE A 31 14.33 11.11 -6.12
CA PHE A 31 13.88 9.82 -5.62
C PHE A 31 14.87 9.32 -4.56
N TYR A 32 14.46 9.40 -3.30
CA TYR A 32 15.25 8.80 -2.22
C TYR A 32 14.84 7.34 -2.08
N SER A 33 15.76 6.44 -2.39
CA SER A 33 15.63 5.02 -2.09
C SER A 33 16.55 4.70 -0.91
N SER A 34 15.95 4.33 0.21
CA SER A 34 16.65 3.78 1.37
C SER A 34 16.10 2.38 1.59
N SER A 35 16.84 1.42 2.15
CA SER A 35 16.23 0.13 2.51
C SER A 35 15.08 0.26 3.54
N HIS A 36 14.88 1.46 4.12
CA HIS A 36 13.92 1.79 5.18
C HIS A 36 13.39 3.23 5.09
N LEU A 37 12.16 3.46 5.55
CA LEU A 37 11.69 4.80 5.94
C LEU A 37 12.41 5.25 7.23
N LEU A 38 13.68 5.64 7.15
CA LEU A 38 14.39 6.23 8.28
C LEU A 38 14.01 7.70 8.41
N LEU A 39 13.18 7.99 9.41
CA LEU A 39 12.73 9.35 9.77
C LEU A 39 13.86 10.37 9.92
N PRO A 40 15.03 10.04 10.52
CA PRO A 40 16.13 11.00 10.63
C PRO A 40 16.69 11.40 9.27
N SER A 41 16.87 10.45 8.35
CA SER A 41 17.39 10.70 7.00
C SER A 41 16.40 11.51 6.16
N ALA A 42 15.10 11.17 6.24
CA ALA A 42 14.07 11.90 5.51
C ALA A 42 13.95 13.36 5.97
N SER A 43 14.04 13.59 7.29
CA SER A 43 14.02 14.93 7.87
C SER A 43 15.23 15.76 7.46
N GLY A 44 16.44 15.19 7.54
CA GLY A 44 17.66 15.88 7.13
C GLY A 44 17.64 16.30 5.65
N PHE A 45 17.19 15.40 4.77
CA PHE A 45 17.10 15.71 3.34
C PHE A 45 16.03 16.76 3.03
N CYS A 46 14.89 16.72 3.73
CA CYS A 46 13.85 17.75 3.65
C CYS A 46 14.40 19.15 3.94
N TRP A 47 15.24 19.31 4.98
CA TRP A 47 15.90 20.58 5.28
C TRP A 47 16.82 21.06 4.15
N ILE A 48 17.61 20.15 3.57
CA ILE A 48 18.49 20.47 2.43
C ILE A 48 17.67 20.96 1.23
N LEU A 49 16.56 20.29 0.93
CA LEU A 49 15.70 20.65 -0.20
C LEU A 49 15.00 21.99 -0.03
N ARG A 50 14.62 22.36 1.21
CA ARG A 50 14.01 23.67 1.50
C ARG A 50 14.94 24.85 1.22
N ASP A 51 16.25 24.65 1.35
CA ASP A 51 17.26 25.67 1.13
C ASP A 51 17.70 25.78 -0.34
N GLN A 52 17.22 24.88 -1.22
CA GLN A 52 17.54 24.96 -2.65
C GLN A 52 16.76 26.10 -3.31
N LYS A 53 17.44 26.82 -4.21
CA LYS A 53 16.82 27.88 -5.04
C LYS A 53 15.88 27.34 -6.12
N GLN A 54 15.90 26.03 -6.34
CA GLN A 54 15.12 25.35 -7.35
C GLN A 54 14.10 24.45 -6.68
N ASP A 55 12.87 24.44 -7.19
CA ASP A 55 11.82 23.55 -6.70
C ASP A 55 12.17 22.10 -7.06
N ILE A 56 12.55 21.33 -6.04
CA ILE A 56 12.82 19.89 -6.15
C ILE A 56 11.71 19.14 -5.43
N LEU A 57 10.96 18.32 -6.17
CA LEU A 57 9.96 17.43 -5.58
C LEU A 57 10.66 16.27 -4.88
N TYR A 58 10.22 16.00 -3.65
CA TYR A 58 10.77 14.93 -2.83
C TYR A 58 9.85 13.69 -2.81
N SER A 59 10.30 12.61 -3.44
CA SER A 59 9.66 11.29 -3.38
C SER A 59 10.42 10.33 -2.48
N LEU A 60 9.72 9.79 -1.49
CA LEU A 60 10.25 8.80 -0.55
C LEU A 60 9.90 7.37 -0.97
N SER A 61 10.90 6.51 -1.04
CA SER A 61 10.81 5.10 -1.42
C SER A 61 11.83 4.26 -0.63
N PRO A 62 11.59 2.94 -0.47
CA PRO A 62 10.41 2.16 -0.84
C PRO A 62 9.31 2.31 0.21
N GLY A 63 8.16 1.73 -0.11
CA GLY A 63 7.10 1.42 0.82
C GLY A 63 7.05 -0.09 0.99
N THR A 64 6.23 -0.56 1.93
CA THR A 64 6.01 -2.00 2.14
C THR A 64 4.52 -2.26 2.35
N SER A 65 4.04 -2.01 3.56
CA SER A 65 2.62 -1.98 3.91
C SER A 65 2.42 -0.83 4.89
N VAL A 66 2.65 0.38 4.40
CA VAL A 66 2.68 1.60 5.22
C VAL A 66 1.36 1.76 5.96
N THR A 67 1.45 1.84 7.29
CA THR A 67 0.29 2.13 8.13
C THR A 67 0.05 3.63 8.20
N PRO A 68 -1.17 4.10 8.55
CA PRO A 68 -1.41 5.51 8.82
C PRO A 68 -0.45 6.09 9.88
N ALA A 69 -0.10 5.32 10.90
CA ALA A 69 0.87 5.75 11.91
C ALA A 69 2.25 6.04 11.29
N MET A 70 2.74 5.16 10.41
CA MET A 70 4.00 5.38 9.69
C MET A 70 3.92 6.58 8.74
N ALA A 71 2.85 6.68 7.94
CA ALA A 71 2.65 7.78 6.99
C ALA A 71 2.64 9.15 7.69
N LYS A 72 1.97 9.25 8.85
CA LYS A 72 1.90 10.48 9.65
C LYS A 72 3.27 11.05 10.02
N GLU A 73 4.29 10.20 10.15
CA GLU A 73 5.64 10.63 10.52
C GLU A 73 6.43 11.26 9.37
N VAL A 74 6.08 10.94 8.11
CA VAL A 74 6.81 11.42 6.92
C VAL A 74 6.03 12.37 6.03
N ILE A 75 4.70 12.36 6.10
CA ILE A 75 3.82 13.08 5.16
C ILE A 75 4.15 14.58 5.07
N GLY A 76 4.46 15.22 6.21
CA GLY A 76 4.84 16.64 6.27
C GLY A 76 6.25 16.96 5.75
N LEU A 77 7.05 15.95 5.42
CA LEU A 77 8.45 16.10 5.00
C LEU A 77 8.65 15.91 3.50
N VAL A 78 7.67 15.37 2.79
CA VAL A 78 7.83 14.87 1.40
C VAL A 78 6.65 15.30 0.53
N ASN A 79 6.82 15.29 -0.79
CA ASN A 79 5.75 15.53 -1.76
C ASN A 79 5.01 14.25 -2.14
N MET A 80 5.65 13.10 -1.98
CA MET A 80 5.02 11.80 -2.12
C MET A 80 5.80 10.73 -1.36
N TYR A 81 5.10 9.69 -0.92
CA TYR A 81 5.67 8.60 -0.13
C TYR A 81 5.09 7.27 -0.61
N ARG A 82 5.96 6.31 -0.93
CA ARG A 82 5.53 4.98 -1.38
C ARG A 82 4.82 4.24 -0.26
N ILE A 83 3.61 3.77 -0.49
CA ILE A 83 2.78 3.13 0.55
C ILE A 83 2.84 1.60 0.52
N THR A 84 3.24 1.02 -0.61
CA THR A 84 3.33 -0.42 -0.85
C THR A 84 4.73 -0.83 -1.30
N GLY A 85 4.98 -2.16 -1.39
CA GLY A 85 6.14 -2.70 -2.09
C GLY A 85 6.16 -2.37 -3.59
N ASP A 86 7.18 -2.88 -4.28
CA ASP A 86 7.34 -2.65 -5.72
C ASP A 86 6.17 -3.25 -6.49
N ASP A 87 5.53 -2.43 -7.34
CA ASP A 87 4.47 -2.87 -8.24
C ASP A 87 5.05 -3.39 -9.55
N TRP A 88 4.54 -4.54 -9.96
CA TRP A 88 4.89 -5.21 -11.21
C TRP A 88 3.62 -5.72 -11.86
N ASP A 89 3.77 -6.30 -13.04
CA ASP A 89 2.66 -6.63 -13.91
C ASP A 89 1.99 -7.98 -13.60
N LEU A 90 1.77 -8.27 -12.32
CA LEU A 90 0.99 -9.42 -11.87
C LEU A 90 -0.20 -8.96 -11.06
N TRP A 91 -1.36 -9.61 -11.24
CA TRP A 91 -2.58 -9.25 -10.52
C TRP A 91 -2.41 -9.20 -9.00
N GLY A 92 -1.58 -10.10 -8.44
CA GLY A 92 -1.31 -10.14 -7.01
C GLY A 92 -0.66 -8.86 -6.48
N ASP A 93 0.15 -8.20 -7.30
CA ASP A 93 0.82 -6.94 -6.96
C ASP A 93 -0.20 -5.80 -6.97
N VAL A 94 -0.93 -5.62 -8.07
CA VAL A 94 -2.05 -4.66 -8.18
C VAL A 94 -3.07 -4.82 -7.04
N ALA A 95 -3.49 -6.06 -6.76
CA ALA A 95 -4.46 -6.36 -5.71
C ALA A 95 -3.98 -6.00 -4.29
N ALA A 96 -2.66 -5.97 -4.04
CA ALA A 96 -2.11 -5.64 -2.73
C ALA A 96 -2.28 -4.15 -2.37
N HIS A 97 -2.41 -3.26 -3.36
CA HIS A 97 -2.57 -1.83 -3.12
C HIS A 97 -3.93 -1.46 -2.50
N PHE A 98 -5.00 -2.22 -2.79
CA PHE A 98 -6.36 -1.85 -2.37
C PHE A 98 -6.50 -1.67 -0.86
N ALA A 99 -5.97 -2.60 -0.06
CA ALA A 99 -6.11 -2.56 1.40
C ALA A 99 -5.31 -1.41 2.02
N VAL A 100 -4.05 -1.22 1.59
CA VAL A 100 -3.20 -0.15 2.11
C VAL A 100 -3.74 1.22 1.70
N THR A 101 -4.17 1.36 0.45
CA THR A 101 -4.72 2.61 -0.09
C THR A 101 -6.03 3.00 0.60
N ARG A 102 -6.89 2.02 0.92
CA ARG A 102 -8.08 2.23 1.76
C ARG A 102 -7.69 2.83 3.12
N ASP A 103 -6.74 2.22 3.82
CA ASP A 103 -6.35 2.65 5.18
C ASP A 103 -5.78 4.06 5.20
N ILE A 104 -4.95 4.40 4.19
CA ILE A 104 -4.40 5.74 4.00
C ILE A 104 -5.51 6.76 3.67
N ALA A 105 -6.46 6.41 2.81
CA ALA A 105 -7.60 7.28 2.48
C ALA A 105 -8.52 7.50 3.69
N ALA A 106 -8.84 6.45 4.45
CA ALA A 106 -9.64 6.54 5.66
C ALA A 106 -8.99 7.42 6.74
N ALA A 107 -7.66 7.50 6.76
CA ALA A 107 -6.89 8.39 7.62
C ALA A 107 -6.79 9.84 7.10
N ASN A 108 -7.48 10.19 6.01
CA ASN A 108 -7.46 11.51 5.35
C ASN A 108 -6.05 11.96 4.94
N MET A 109 -5.22 11.02 4.47
CA MET A 109 -3.82 11.28 4.12
C MET A 109 -3.59 11.52 2.62
N ILE A 110 -4.64 11.45 1.79
CA ILE A 110 -4.52 11.80 0.35
C ILE A 110 -4.44 13.32 0.22
N GLY A 111 -3.30 13.84 -0.26
CA GLY A 111 -3.14 15.26 -0.52
C GLY A 111 -3.04 16.12 0.75
N SER A 112 -2.53 15.56 1.85
CA SER A 112 -2.26 16.33 3.07
C SER A 112 -1.10 17.31 2.88
N GLU A 113 -0.87 18.20 3.85
CA GLU A 113 0.27 19.12 3.81
C GLU A 113 1.60 18.36 3.83
N GLY A 114 2.48 18.71 2.90
CA GLY A 114 3.80 18.12 2.70
C GLY A 114 4.88 19.16 2.51
N LEU A 115 5.99 18.76 1.90
CA LEU A 115 7.10 19.66 1.61
C LEU A 115 6.67 20.74 0.61
N LEU A 116 6.60 22.01 1.05
CA LEU A 116 6.30 23.17 0.19
C LEU A 116 5.01 23.00 -0.64
N GLY A 117 4.03 22.25 -0.15
CA GLY A 117 2.82 21.94 -0.90
C GLY A 117 2.04 20.77 -0.31
N LYS A 118 1.53 19.90 -1.19
CA LYS A 118 0.82 18.68 -0.80
C LYS A 118 1.71 17.45 -0.87
N SER A 119 1.33 16.43 -0.11
CA SER A 119 1.92 15.11 -0.08
C SER A 119 0.94 14.06 -0.57
N TRP A 120 1.40 13.17 -1.45
CA TRP A 120 0.55 12.18 -2.11
C TRP A 120 1.01 10.75 -1.82
N PRO A 121 0.10 9.82 -1.48
CA PRO A 121 0.45 8.42 -1.37
C PRO A 121 0.83 7.87 -2.75
N ASN A 122 2.01 7.27 -2.84
CA ASN A 122 2.56 6.72 -4.07
C ASN A 122 2.33 5.20 -4.12
N LEU A 123 1.49 4.76 -5.05
CA LEU A 123 1.20 3.34 -5.31
C LEU A 123 2.26 2.69 -6.23
N ASP A 124 3.41 3.32 -6.43
CA ASP A 124 4.47 2.91 -7.37
C ASP A 124 4.13 3.18 -8.85
N MET A 125 5.14 2.99 -9.70
CA MET A 125 5.12 3.15 -11.14
C MET A 125 4.18 2.13 -11.78
N LEU A 126 3.55 2.54 -12.88
CA LEU A 126 2.62 1.74 -13.68
C LEU A 126 3.40 0.82 -14.62
N PRO A 127 3.35 -0.52 -14.44
CA PRO A 127 4.03 -1.49 -15.29
C PRO A 127 3.18 -1.78 -16.54
N LEU A 128 3.01 -0.74 -17.37
CA LEU A 128 2.19 -0.77 -18.59
C LEU A 128 3.05 -0.68 -19.85
N GLY A 129 2.61 -1.32 -20.93
CA GLY A 129 3.30 -1.27 -22.22
C GLY A 129 4.50 -2.21 -22.29
N TRP A 130 5.65 -1.69 -22.73
CA TRP A 130 6.86 -2.47 -23.03
C TRP A 130 7.89 -2.37 -21.89
N LEU A 131 8.17 -3.50 -21.23
CA LEU A 131 8.87 -3.59 -19.95
C LEU A 131 10.05 -4.58 -20.02
N THR A 132 10.85 -4.62 -18.95
CA THR A 132 11.78 -5.71 -18.63
C THR A 132 11.22 -6.60 -17.53
N ASP A 133 11.86 -7.74 -17.28
CA ASP A 133 11.58 -8.53 -16.07
C ASP A 133 12.00 -7.81 -14.79
N PRO A 134 11.34 -8.12 -13.65
CA PRO A 134 11.69 -7.56 -12.36
C PRO A 134 13.18 -7.66 -12.04
N GLY A 135 13.81 -6.52 -11.73
CA GLY A 135 15.23 -6.44 -11.40
C GLY A 135 16.19 -6.50 -12.59
N SER A 136 15.69 -6.56 -13.82
CA SER A 136 16.52 -6.47 -15.02
C SER A 136 16.52 -5.07 -15.63
N ASN A 137 17.72 -4.55 -15.93
CA ASN A 137 17.92 -3.23 -16.52
C ASN A 137 17.92 -3.22 -18.05
N GLN A 138 18.17 -4.36 -18.70
CA GLN A 138 18.45 -4.43 -20.15
C GLN A 138 17.62 -5.49 -20.89
N GLY A 139 16.92 -6.39 -20.19
CA GLY A 139 16.09 -7.41 -20.81
C GLY A 139 16.02 -8.75 -20.04
N PRO A 140 15.19 -9.71 -20.46
CA PRO A 140 14.42 -9.71 -21.70
C PRO A 140 13.33 -8.65 -21.69
N HIS A 141 13.03 -8.10 -22.87
CA HIS A 141 11.94 -7.16 -23.02
C HIS A 141 10.65 -7.87 -23.40
N ARG A 142 9.53 -7.41 -22.85
CA ARG A 142 8.21 -8.02 -23.06
C ARG A 142 7.10 -6.99 -22.89
N LYS A 143 5.89 -7.35 -23.32
CA LYS A 143 4.70 -6.60 -22.91
C LYS A 143 4.41 -6.87 -21.42
N SER A 144 3.68 -5.95 -20.80
CA SER A 144 3.00 -6.18 -19.52
C SER A 144 2.16 -7.46 -19.58
N ASN A 145 2.25 -8.27 -18.53
CA ASN A 145 1.45 -9.49 -18.35
C ASN A 145 0.05 -9.19 -17.81
N LEU A 146 -0.24 -7.95 -17.39
CA LEU A 146 -1.58 -7.53 -17.02
C LEU A 146 -2.49 -7.54 -18.24
N ASN A 147 -3.65 -8.17 -18.11
CA ASN A 147 -4.68 -8.11 -19.14
C ASN A 147 -5.36 -6.72 -19.16
N GLN A 148 -6.15 -6.42 -20.19
CA GLN A 148 -6.77 -5.11 -20.35
C GLN A 148 -7.70 -4.72 -19.19
N ASP A 149 -8.43 -5.67 -18.61
CA ASP A 149 -9.32 -5.40 -17.47
C ASP A 149 -8.49 -5.08 -16.21
N GLU A 150 -7.37 -5.77 -16.00
CA GLU A 150 -6.42 -5.50 -14.90
C GLU A 150 -5.73 -4.14 -15.06
N GLN A 151 -5.32 -3.77 -16.28
CA GLN A 151 -4.73 -2.46 -16.56
C GLN A 151 -5.73 -1.31 -16.32
N ARG A 152 -7.01 -1.49 -16.70
CA ARG A 152 -8.08 -0.53 -16.40
C ARG A 152 -8.33 -0.43 -14.90
N THR A 153 -8.36 -1.56 -14.20
CA THR A 153 -8.48 -1.60 -12.73
C THR A 153 -7.36 -0.85 -12.05
N GLN A 154 -6.11 -1.10 -12.46
CA GLN A 154 -4.93 -0.42 -11.93
C GLN A 154 -5.03 1.09 -12.13
N MET A 155 -5.25 1.54 -13.38
CA MET A 155 -5.33 2.97 -13.70
C MET A 155 -6.50 3.67 -13.00
N THR A 156 -7.64 2.99 -12.85
CA THR A 156 -8.79 3.55 -12.12
C THR A 156 -8.47 3.70 -10.64
N LEU A 157 -7.83 2.71 -10.00
CA LEU A 157 -7.41 2.81 -8.61
C LEU A 157 -6.36 3.92 -8.41
N TRP A 158 -5.31 3.98 -9.24
CA TRP A 158 -4.27 5.02 -9.14
C TRP A 158 -4.88 6.41 -9.31
N ALA A 159 -5.79 6.57 -10.28
CA ALA A 159 -6.46 7.83 -10.52
C ALA A 159 -7.35 8.24 -9.32
N ILE A 160 -8.25 7.37 -8.86
CA ILE A 160 -9.18 7.70 -7.76
C ILE A 160 -8.49 7.76 -6.40
N ALA A 161 -7.31 7.16 -6.23
CA ALA A 161 -6.48 7.33 -5.03
C ALA A 161 -5.58 8.58 -5.09
N LYS A 162 -5.60 9.31 -6.23
CA LYS A 162 -4.71 10.44 -6.53
C LYS A 162 -3.21 10.07 -6.39
N SER A 163 -2.86 8.84 -6.76
CA SER A 163 -1.47 8.41 -6.85
C SER A 163 -0.75 9.19 -7.96
N PRO A 164 0.56 9.49 -7.81
CA PRO A 164 1.38 9.89 -8.94
C PRO A 164 1.28 8.88 -10.09
N LEU A 165 1.12 9.37 -11.32
CA LEU A 165 1.06 8.54 -12.53
C LEU A 165 2.43 8.53 -13.21
N MET A 166 3.29 7.58 -12.81
CA MET A 166 4.62 7.38 -13.39
C MET A 166 4.62 6.13 -14.25
N ILE A 167 4.91 6.23 -15.55
CA ILE A 167 4.88 5.09 -16.48
C ILE A 167 6.23 4.39 -16.47
N GLY A 168 6.26 3.09 -16.15
CA GLY A 168 7.48 2.28 -16.14
C GLY A 168 7.89 1.72 -17.50
N GLY A 169 6.98 1.68 -18.47
CA GLY A 169 7.24 1.15 -19.81
C GLY A 169 7.88 2.14 -20.79
N ASP A 170 8.49 1.59 -21.85
CA ASP A 170 9.07 2.37 -22.94
C ASP A 170 7.98 3.05 -23.78
N LEU A 171 7.83 4.37 -23.60
CA LEU A 171 6.83 5.19 -24.28
C LEU A 171 6.90 5.11 -25.82
N ARG A 172 8.07 4.80 -26.39
CA ARG A 172 8.29 4.72 -27.84
C ARG A 172 7.67 3.46 -28.46
N LYS A 173 7.25 2.50 -27.62
CA LYS A 173 6.74 1.19 -28.03
C LYS A 173 5.31 0.92 -27.55
N HIS A 174 4.58 1.96 -27.13
CA HIS A 174 3.19 1.79 -26.73
C HIS A 174 2.29 1.46 -27.91
N ASP A 175 1.34 0.55 -27.67
CA ASP A 175 0.22 0.34 -28.57
C ASP A 175 -0.91 1.34 -28.26
N VAL A 176 -1.86 1.44 -29.19
CA VAL A 176 -3.00 2.37 -29.11
C VAL A 176 -3.84 2.11 -27.86
N THR A 177 -3.95 0.86 -27.42
CA THR A 177 -4.71 0.49 -26.22
C THR A 177 -4.06 1.08 -24.96
N THR A 178 -2.74 0.90 -24.79
CA THR A 178 -2.02 1.52 -23.66
C THR A 178 -2.04 3.05 -23.75
N TYR A 179 -1.87 3.62 -24.94
CA TYR A 179 -1.94 5.07 -25.13
C TYR A 179 -3.29 5.64 -24.68
N ASN A 180 -4.41 5.10 -25.17
CA ASN A 180 -5.76 5.56 -24.82
C ASN A 180 -6.08 5.40 -23.33
N LEU A 181 -5.51 4.39 -22.68
CA LEU A 181 -5.61 4.21 -21.24
C LEU A 181 -4.90 5.32 -20.48
N LEU A 182 -3.66 5.64 -20.86
CA LEU A 182 -2.82 6.66 -20.22
C LEU A 182 -3.31 8.09 -20.48
N THR A 183 -3.96 8.33 -21.62
CA THR A 183 -4.50 9.63 -22.00
C THR A 183 -6.02 9.74 -21.79
N ASN A 184 -6.61 8.85 -20.99
CA ASN A 184 -8.05 8.91 -20.71
C ASN A 184 -8.37 10.21 -19.93
N PRO A 185 -9.14 11.15 -20.52
CA PRO A 185 -9.34 12.48 -19.92
C PRO A 185 -10.06 12.39 -18.58
N THR A 186 -11.02 11.46 -18.42
CA THR A 186 -11.76 11.29 -17.17
C THR A 186 -10.86 10.81 -16.03
N LEU A 187 -9.94 9.88 -16.31
CA LEU A 187 -8.98 9.41 -15.31
C LEU A 187 -8.02 10.52 -14.88
N LEU A 188 -7.49 11.28 -15.84
CA LEU A 188 -6.55 12.38 -15.58
C LEU A 188 -7.23 13.52 -14.81
N GLU A 189 -8.47 13.85 -15.15
CA GLU A 189 -9.29 14.84 -14.46
C GLU A 189 -9.57 14.42 -13.01
N MET A 190 -10.00 13.17 -12.81
CA MET A 190 -10.22 12.60 -11.48
C MET A 190 -8.92 12.63 -10.66
N ASN A 191 -7.81 12.11 -11.21
CA ASN A 191 -6.52 12.10 -10.53
C ASN A 191 -6.06 13.50 -10.11
N SER A 192 -6.18 14.48 -11.00
CA SER A 192 -5.66 15.83 -10.77
C SER A 192 -6.56 16.64 -9.84
N PHE A 193 -7.88 16.60 -10.05
CA PHE A 193 -8.78 17.62 -9.51
C PHE A 193 -9.84 17.09 -8.54
N SER A 194 -10.02 15.78 -8.39
CA SER A 194 -11.00 15.27 -7.43
C SER A 194 -10.60 15.55 -5.98
N SER A 195 -11.59 15.47 -5.09
CA SER A 195 -11.50 15.56 -3.64
C SER A 195 -12.37 14.48 -2.98
N ASN A 196 -12.29 14.34 -1.66
CA ASN A 196 -13.07 13.35 -0.87
C ASN A 196 -12.92 11.90 -1.34
N ASN A 197 -11.76 11.57 -1.91
CA ASN A 197 -11.40 10.25 -2.40
C ASN A 197 -11.35 9.25 -1.25
N LYS A 198 -12.24 8.26 -1.26
CA LYS A 198 -12.29 7.21 -0.22
C LYS A 198 -12.96 5.93 -0.69
N GLU A 199 -12.74 4.86 0.05
CA GLU A 199 -13.49 3.62 -0.14
C GLU A 199 -14.99 3.86 0.18
N PHE A 200 -15.84 3.32 -0.69
CA PHE A 200 -17.29 3.41 -0.60
C PHE A 200 -17.87 2.08 -0.06
N PRO A 201 -18.47 2.06 1.13
CA PRO A 201 -18.81 0.81 1.82
C PRO A 201 -20.15 0.19 1.40
N TYR A 202 -20.96 0.86 0.56
CA TYR A 202 -22.35 0.49 0.30
C TYR A 202 -22.60 -0.18 -1.07
N ALA A 203 -21.63 -0.94 -1.60
CA ALA A 203 -21.74 -1.60 -2.91
C ALA A 203 -22.12 -3.09 -2.81
N THR A 204 -23.34 -3.48 -3.15
CA THR A 204 -23.77 -4.88 -3.04
C THR A 204 -23.37 -5.74 -4.24
N VAL A 205 -23.25 -7.06 -4.03
CA VAL A 205 -23.03 -8.05 -5.09
C VAL A 205 -24.25 -8.93 -5.23
N SER A 206 -24.74 -9.11 -6.46
CA SER A 206 -25.68 -10.17 -6.80
C SER A 206 -24.97 -11.22 -7.67
N THR A 207 -25.07 -12.48 -7.27
CA THR A 207 -24.64 -13.63 -8.08
C THR A 207 -25.86 -14.26 -8.75
N GLU A 208 -25.78 -14.59 -10.05
CA GLU A 208 -26.87 -15.18 -10.83
C GLU A 208 -27.35 -16.56 -10.29
N SER A 209 -26.62 -17.16 -9.36
CA SER A 209 -27.05 -18.34 -8.61
C SER A 209 -27.58 -17.97 -7.22
N LYS A 210 -28.92 -17.96 -7.11
CA LYS A 210 -29.76 -17.77 -5.90
C LYS A 210 -29.87 -16.33 -5.38
N ALA A 211 -31.11 -15.84 -5.39
CA ALA A 211 -31.58 -14.63 -4.75
C ALA A 211 -31.21 -14.60 -3.25
N SER A 212 -30.03 -14.09 -2.95
CA SER A 212 -29.68 -13.62 -1.62
C SER A 212 -29.08 -12.23 -1.77
N THR A 213 -29.89 -11.22 -1.47
CA THR A 213 -29.47 -9.83 -1.37
C THR A 213 -28.63 -9.67 -0.11
N SER A 214 -27.32 -9.88 -0.23
CA SER A 214 -26.40 -9.51 0.85
C SER A 214 -26.21 -7.99 0.82
N ARG A 215 -26.91 -7.27 1.71
CA ARG A 215 -26.53 -5.89 2.04
C ARG A 215 -25.13 -5.94 2.67
N LEU A 216 -24.22 -5.06 2.25
CA LEU A 216 -23.04 -4.73 3.05
C LEU A 216 -23.50 -4.02 4.33
N ARG A 217 -24.00 -4.78 5.29
CA ARG A 217 -23.72 -4.46 6.68
C ARG A 217 -22.33 -5.00 6.93
N TYR A 218 -21.41 -4.19 7.42
CA TYR A 218 -20.27 -4.69 8.20
C TYR A 218 -20.86 -5.61 9.27
N PRO A 219 -20.74 -6.95 9.15
CA PRO A 219 -21.24 -7.82 10.18
C PRO A 219 -20.24 -7.71 11.31
N LYS A 220 -20.66 -7.17 12.47
CA LYS A 220 -20.06 -7.62 13.72
C LYS A 220 -20.32 -9.13 13.79
N GLY A 221 -19.28 -9.91 13.54
CA GLY A 221 -19.30 -11.36 13.68
C GLY A 221 -19.95 -12.11 12.52
N VAL A 222 -19.18 -12.36 11.45
CA VAL A 222 -19.36 -13.57 10.65
C VAL A 222 -18.06 -14.35 10.76
N ASN A 223 -18.14 -15.62 11.17
CA ASN A 223 -17.02 -16.55 11.31
C ASN A 223 -16.32 -16.74 9.94
N MET A 224 -15.38 -15.85 9.64
CA MET A 224 -14.38 -16.03 8.60
C MET A 224 -13.11 -16.60 9.24
N SER A 225 -12.39 -17.44 8.49
CA SER A 225 -11.04 -17.89 8.86
C SER A 225 -10.08 -16.69 8.77
N GLU A 226 -10.12 -15.85 9.80
CA GLU A 226 -9.12 -14.83 10.08
C GLU A 226 -7.84 -15.56 10.50
N THR A 227 -6.76 -15.31 9.78
CA THR A 227 -5.42 -15.77 10.10
C THR A 227 -4.63 -14.59 10.65
N GLN A 228 -4.03 -14.76 11.81
CA GLN A 228 -3.12 -13.76 12.35
C GLN A 228 -1.90 -13.67 11.44
N ALA A 229 -1.58 -12.46 10.99
CA ALA A 229 -0.38 -12.19 10.21
C ALA A 229 0.50 -11.17 10.94
N LEU A 230 1.79 -11.45 10.94
CA LEU A 230 2.81 -10.56 11.49
C LEU A 230 3.12 -9.46 10.48
N SER A 231 3.19 -8.22 10.96
CA SER A 231 3.45 -7.03 10.16
C SER A 231 4.30 -6.03 10.95
N LEU A 232 4.72 -4.95 10.28
CA LEU A 232 5.51 -3.87 10.89
C LEU A 232 4.69 -2.58 10.89
N THR A 233 4.82 -1.80 11.96
CA THR A 233 4.19 -0.47 12.08
C THR A 233 5.12 0.49 12.84
N SER A 234 4.73 1.76 12.91
CA SER A 234 5.40 2.72 13.79
C SER A 234 5.29 2.26 15.25
N CYS A 235 6.36 2.38 16.02
CA CYS A 235 6.31 2.12 17.46
C CYS A 235 5.42 3.12 18.25
N LYS A 236 4.95 4.19 17.60
CA LYS A 236 3.96 5.13 18.15
C LYS A 236 2.51 4.69 17.87
N ASP A 237 2.31 3.62 17.11
CA ASP A 237 1.01 3.01 16.88
C ASP A 237 0.47 2.45 18.21
N PRO A 238 -0.74 2.85 18.65
CA PRO A 238 -1.31 2.37 19.90
C PRO A 238 -1.51 0.86 19.93
N ASP A 239 -1.64 0.21 18.77
CA ASP A 239 -1.84 -1.23 18.70
C ASP A 239 -0.54 -2.04 18.82
N ALA A 240 0.64 -1.40 18.78
CA ALA A 240 1.95 -2.08 18.72
C ALA A 240 2.46 -2.63 20.07
N ASN A 241 1.76 -2.37 21.17
CA ASN A 241 2.24 -2.61 22.54
C ASN A 241 1.65 -3.86 23.23
N ASN A 242 1.18 -4.83 22.44
CA ASN A 242 0.45 -6.00 22.94
C ASN A 242 1.30 -7.28 23.08
N TRP A 243 2.63 -7.18 23.10
CA TRP A 243 3.50 -8.34 23.29
C TRP A 243 3.80 -8.61 24.77
N SER A 244 3.87 -9.89 25.15
CA SER A 244 4.34 -10.29 26.47
C SER A 244 5.10 -11.61 26.44
N VAL A 245 6.01 -11.79 27.40
CA VAL A 245 6.76 -13.03 27.55
C VAL A 245 5.89 -14.10 28.22
N GLU A 246 5.91 -15.31 27.65
CA GLU A 246 5.39 -16.53 28.25
C GLU A 246 6.54 -17.55 28.39
N HIS A 247 6.62 -18.20 29.54
CA HIS A 247 7.64 -19.21 29.83
C HIS A 247 7.04 -20.61 29.62
N LEU A 248 7.67 -21.42 28.78
CA LEU A 248 7.22 -22.79 28.51
C LEU A 248 7.98 -23.82 29.37
N ASP A 249 9.33 -23.72 29.41
CA ASP A 249 10.24 -24.58 30.20
C ASP A 249 11.52 -23.79 30.57
N GLN A 250 12.46 -24.40 31.31
CA GLN A 250 13.63 -23.72 31.90
C GLN A 250 14.53 -22.93 30.91
N ASP A 251 14.52 -23.28 29.61
CA ASP A 251 15.36 -22.63 28.58
C ASP A 251 14.59 -22.04 27.38
N LEU A 252 13.26 -22.24 27.29
CA LEU A 252 12.44 -21.81 26.15
C LEU A 252 11.46 -20.71 26.56
N GLU A 253 11.75 -19.50 26.07
CA GLU A 253 10.88 -18.33 26.22
C GLU A 253 10.15 -18.03 24.91
N GLN A 254 8.86 -17.70 25.01
CA GLN A 254 8.08 -17.19 23.89
C GLN A 254 7.65 -15.75 24.15
N ILE A 255 7.48 -14.99 23.08
CA ILE A 255 6.82 -13.70 23.11
C ILE A 255 5.49 -13.84 22.37
N CYS A 256 4.40 -13.66 23.10
CA CYS A 256 3.04 -13.89 22.63
C CYS A 256 2.29 -12.57 22.51
N TRP A 257 1.46 -12.48 21.47
CA TRP A 257 0.56 -11.36 21.23
C TRP A 257 -0.73 -11.50 22.04
N LYS A 258 -1.00 -10.55 22.92
CA LYS A 258 -2.21 -10.47 23.74
C LYS A 258 -3.33 -9.78 22.96
N GLU A 259 -4.33 -10.54 22.51
CA GLU A 259 -5.55 -9.98 21.93
C GLU A 259 -6.54 -9.54 23.02
N ASN A 260 -7.08 -8.32 22.92
CA ASN A 260 -8.19 -7.81 23.75
C ASN A 260 -9.58 -8.30 23.27
N LEU A 261 -9.67 -9.47 22.64
CA LEU A 261 -10.93 -9.97 22.09
C LEU A 261 -11.75 -10.71 23.16
N ALA A 262 -13.01 -10.30 23.30
CA ALA A 262 -14.03 -10.85 24.19
C ALA A 262 -14.45 -12.30 23.88
N SER A 263 -13.63 -13.09 23.17
CA SER A 263 -13.89 -14.48 22.84
C SER A 263 -12.65 -15.35 23.06
N ASN A 264 -12.71 -16.18 24.12
CA ASN A 264 -11.72 -17.18 24.57
C ASN A 264 -11.46 -18.34 23.57
N VAL A 265 -11.46 -18.12 22.26
CA VAL A 265 -11.54 -19.21 21.27
C VAL A 265 -10.26 -19.41 20.43
N ARG A 266 -9.29 -18.49 20.44
CA ARG A 266 -8.06 -18.62 19.64
C ARG A 266 -6.79 -18.54 20.49
N LYS A 267 -5.80 -19.40 20.16
CA LYS A 267 -4.46 -19.33 20.74
C LYS A 267 -3.76 -18.07 20.24
N PRO A 268 -3.06 -17.32 21.11
CA PRO A 268 -2.29 -16.15 20.70
C PRO A 268 -1.15 -16.53 19.76
N LEU A 269 -0.79 -15.63 18.84
CA LEU A 269 0.41 -15.79 18.02
C LEU A 269 1.64 -15.60 18.92
N CYS A 270 2.48 -16.62 19.00
CA CYS A 270 3.69 -16.62 19.80
C CYS A 270 4.92 -16.83 18.90
N LEU A 271 6.02 -16.15 19.25
CA LEU A 271 7.32 -16.28 18.61
C LEU A 271 8.33 -16.77 19.63
N TYR A 272 9.13 -17.76 19.25
CA TYR A 272 10.23 -18.26 20.08
C TYR A 272 11.34 -17.23 20.15
N LYS A 273 11.77 -16.92 21.38
CA LYS A 273 12.86 -16.01 21.68
C LYS A 273 14.16 -16.80 21.72
N ARG A 274 15.15 -16.37 20.93
CA ARG A 274 16.49 -16.98 20.92
C ARG A 274 17.56 -15.92 21.14
N ARG A 275 18.54 -16.24 21.99
CA ARG A 275 19.84 -15.55 22.03
C ARG A 275 20.74 -16.16 20.96
N PRO A 276 21.39 -15.38 20.08
CA PRO A 276 22.25 -15.95 19.05
C PRO A 276 23.35 -16.83 19.66
N LEU A 277 23.53 -18.04 19.13
CA LEU A 277 24.63 -18.92 19.53
C LEU A 277 25.88 -18.43 18.81
N LEU A 278 26.89 -18.01 19.57
CA LEU A 278 28.12 -17.41 19.04
C LEU A 278 29.32 -18.27 19.42
N ALA A 279 30.33 -18.31 18.55
CA ALA A 279 31.66 -18.79 18.90
C ALA A 279 32.40 -17.75 19.76
N SER A 280 33.41 -18.17 20.55
CA SER A 280 34.00 -17.36 21.63
C SER A 280 34.48 -15.96 21.22
N ASP A 281 34.95 -15.79 20.00
CA ASP A 281 35.55 -14.54 19.53
C ASP A 281 34.50 -13.60 18.91
N GLU A 282 33.44 -14.14 18.33
CA GLU A 282 32.26 -13.39 17.85
C GLU A 282 31.38 -12.94 19.02
N GLU A 283 31.42 -13.68 20.14
CA GLU A 283 30.65 -13.39 21.35
C GLU A 283 31.01 -12.04 22.00
N ILE A 284 32.28 -11.61 21.93
CA ILE A 284 32.73 -10.36 22.55
C ILE A 284 32.22 -9.13 21.76
N ILE A 285 32.34 -9.14 20.44
CA ILE A 285 31.87 -8.06 19.56
C ILE A 285 30.33 -7.98 19.62
N PHE A 286 29.67 -9.13 19.58
CA PHE A 286 28.22 -9.20 19.65
C PHE A 286 27.67 -8.74 21.01
N ARG A 287 28.27 -9.17 22.14
CA ARG A 287 27.86 -8.70 23.48
C ARG A 287 28.00 -7.19 23.63
N GLN A 288 29.00 -6.57 23.02
CA GLN A 288 29.15 -5.10 23.08
C GLN A 288 28.11 -4.34 22.25
N GLN A 289 27.68 -4.88 21.11
CA GLN A 289 26.81 -4.18 20.16
C GLN A 289 25.31 -4.53 20.29
N TYR A 290 24.98 -5.72 20.79
CA TYR A 290 23.62 -6.28 20.75
C TYR A 290 23.15 -6.85 22.09
N GLU A 291 23.69 -6.34 23.20
CA GLU A 291 23.22 -6.70 24.55
C GLU A 291 21.70 -6.50 24.68
N GLY A 292 20.99 -7.53 25.15
CA GLY A 292 19.53 -7.52 25.30
C GLY A 292 18.72 -7.71 24.00
N LYS A 293 19.37 -7.86 22.85
CA LYS A 293 18.71 -8.16 21.57
C LYS A 293 18.45 -9.65 21.39
N ILE A 294 17.41 -9.96 20.61
CA ILE A 294 16.92 -11.32 20.41
C ILE A 294 16.53 -11.58 18.96
N HIS A 295 16.63 -12.85 18.57
CA HIS A 295 15.98 -13.37 17.39
C HIS A 295 14.59 -13.88 17.73
N LEU A 296 13.67 -13.77 16.77
CA LEU A 296 12.29 -14.23 16.88
C LEU A 296 11.99 -15.24 15.76
N SER A 297 11.45 -16.41 16.10
CA SER A 297 11.13 -17.49 15.15
C SER A 297 9.71 -18.01 15.34
N LEU A 298 9.07 -18.49 14.26
CA LEU A 298 7.75 -19.16 14.33
C LEU A 298 7.83 -20.57 14.91
N ASN A 299 8.96 -21.25 14.71
CA ASN A 299 9.14 -22.64 15.10
C ASN A 299 10.36 -22.80 16.01
N ASP A 300 10.32 -23.82 16.87
CA ASP A 300 11.45 -24.24 17.71
C ASP A 300 12.65 -24.78 16.90
N GLY A 301 12.42 -25.18 15.63
CA GLY A 301 13.50 -25.55 14.70
C GLY A 301 14.45 -24.40 14.35
N MET A 302 14.04 -23.14 14.61
CA MET A 302 14.91 -21.94 14.59
C MET A 302 15.74 -21.71 13.30
N GLU A 303 15.28 -22.20 12.15
CA GLU A 303 15.96 -21.99 10.85
C GLU A 303 15.71 -20.59 10.27
N PHE A 304 14.53 -20.02 10.53
CA PHE A 304 14.10 -18.74 9.97
C PHE A 304 13.75 -17.73 11.05
N CYS A 305 14.34 -16.56 10.97
CA CYS A 305 14.18 -15.47 11.91
C CYS A 305 13.35 -14.34 11.30
N LEU A 306 12.60 -13.65 12.16
CA LEU A 306 11.83 -12.47 11.78
C LEU A 306 12.79 -11.36 11.33
N ASP A 307 12.56 -10.88 10.12
CA ASP A 307 13.32 -9.85 9.46
C ASP A 307 12.50 -8.54 9.43
N ALA A 308 13.10 -7.46 9.92
CA ALA A 308 12.52 -6.12 9.86
C ALA A 308 12.66 -5.48 8.48
N SER A 309 13.32 -6.16 7.55
CA SER A 309 13.57 -5.74 6.18
C SER A 309 13.20 -6.84 5.18
N PRO A 310 12.63 -6.51 4.05
CA PRO A 310 12.77 -7.36 2.88
C PRO A 310 14.22 -7.26 2.39
N GLN A 311 15.09 -8.24 2.69
CA GLN A 311 16.43 -8.28 2.04
C GLN A 311 16.33 -8.45 0.50
N ARG A 312 15.14 -8.78 -0.01
CA ARG A 312 14.82 -8.90 -1.44
C ARG A 312 13.88 -7.77 -1.84
N LYS A 313 14.01 -7.25 -3.07
CA LYS A 313 12.97 -6.43 -3.73
C LYS A 313 11.70 -7.29 -3.83
N LEU A 314 10.89 -7.29 -2.79
CA LEU A 314 9.65 -8.06 -2.73
C LEU A 314 8.58 -7.31 -3.48
N GLY A 315 7.85 -8.02 -4.35
CA GLY A 315 6.67 -7.45 -5.00
C GLY A 315 5.59 -7.17 -3.96
N ALA A 316 4.67 -6.25 -4.28
CA ALA A 316 3.58 -5.87 -3.38
C ALA A 316 2.76 -7.08 -2.86
N LYS A 317 2.70 -8.19 -3.62
CA LYS A 317 2.00 -9.42 -3.20
C LYS A 317 2.70 -10.23 -2.09
N ASP A 318 4.03 -10.13 -1.95
CA ASP A 318 4.86 -11.06 -1.18
C ASP A 318 4.91 -10.72 0.33
N PHE A 319 4.32 -9.61 0.77
CA PHE A 319 4.41 -9.10 2.14
C PHE A 319 3.52 -9.86 3.18
N LYS A 320 2.80 -10.92 2.79
CA LYS A 320 1.63 -11.44 3.54
C LYS A 320 1.90 -12.35 4.75
N ARG A 321 3.14 -12.54 5.19
CA ARG A 321 3.43 -13.47 6.30
C ARG A 321 4.42 -12.98 7.36
N GLY A 322 4.81 -11.70 7.31
CA GLY A 322 6.06 -11.26 7.93
C GLY A 322 7.24 -11.75 7.11
N SER A 323 8.30 -10.95 7.04
CA SER A 323 9.52 -11.36 6.33
C SER A 323 10.29 -12.30 7.24
N PHE A 324 10.34 -13.59 6.90
CA PHE A 324 11.19 -14.55 7.59
C PHE A 324 12.31 -14.96 6.64
N SER A 325 13.55 -14.81 7.09
CA SER A 325 14.75 -15.16 6.34
C SER A 325 15.62 -16.09 7.19
N PRO A 326 16.55 -16.87 6.58
CA PRO A 326 17.49 -17.67 7.35
C PRO A 326 18.16 -16.82 8.44
N CYS A 327 18.22 -17.35 9.66
CA CYS A 327 18.77 -16.60 10.79
C CYS A 327 20.23 -16.20 10.54
N SER A 328 20.53 -14.91 10.66
CA SER A 328 21.86 -14.30 10.56
C SER A 328 22.07 -13.32 11.72
N LEU A 329 23.28 -12.81 11.89
CA LEU A 329 23.59 -11.78 12.90
C LEU A 329 23.33 -10.36 12.37
N ASP A 330 22.53 -10.22 11.32
CA ASP A 330 22.26 -8.94 10.69
C ASP A 330 21.34 -8.10 11.57
N ALA A 331 21.60 -6.79 11.64
CA ALA A 331 20.87 -5.86 12.52
C ALA A 331 19.34 -5.83 12.26
N ASN A 332 18.91 -6.18 11.04
CA ASN A 332 17.50 -6.30 10.64
C ASN A 332 16.77 -7.48 11.29
N GLN A 333 17.46 -8.47 11.84
CA GLN A 333 16.89 -9.59 12.59
C GLN A 333 17.01 -9.42 14.11
N MET A 334 17.57 -8.29 14.57
CA MET A 334 17.82 -7.99 15.98
C MET A 334 16.66 -7.23 16.61
N TRP A 335 15.86 -7.92 17.42
CA TRP A 335 14.68 -7.38 18.08
C TRP A 335 14.92 -7.08 19.56
N GLU A 336 14.14 -6.17 20.12
CA GLU A 336 14.13 -5.85 21.54
C GLU A 336 12.69 -5.74 22.04
N LEU A 337 12.36 -6.48 23.09
CA LEU A 337 11.10 -6.30 23.80
C LEU A 337 11.27 -5.20 24.85
N LYS A 338 10.47 -4.14 24.74
CA LYS A 338 10.43 -3.03 25.71
C LYS A 338 9.42 -3.34 26.83
N ASN A 339 9.63 -2.70 27.99
CA ASN A 339 8.76 -2.85 29.17
C ASN A 339 7.31 -2.42 28.92
N ASN A 340 7.07 -1.59 27.91
CA ASN A 340 5.72 -1.15 27.52
C ASN A 340 4.99 -2.18 26.63
N GLY A 341 5.55 -3.36 26.37
CA GLY A 341 4.94 -4.40 25.53
C GLY A 341 5.16 -4.24 24.03
N THR A 342 6.03 -3.31 23.61
CA THR A 342 6.42 -3.17 22.19
C THR A 342 7.64 -4.01 21.85
N VAL A 343 7.64 -4.63 20.67
CA VAL A 343 8.79 -5.37 20.12
C VAL A 343 9.37 -4.55 18.98
N ILE A 344 10.52 -3.92 19.21
CA ILE A 344 11.15 -2.98 18.28
C ILE A 344 12.38 -3.60 17.62
N ASN A 345 12.55 -3.35 16.32
CA ASN A 345 13.82 -3.58 15.64
C ASN A 345 14.62 -2.27 15.59
N SER A 346 15.82 -2.27 16.14
CA SER A 346 16.63 -1.03 16.22
C SER A 346 17.21 -0.58 14.89
N TYR A 347 17.30 -1.47 13.91
CA TYR A 347 17.81 -1.14 12.60
C TYR A 347 16.77 -0.41 11.75
N SER A 348 15.53 -0.90 11.68
CA SER A 348 14.44 -0.24 10.95
C SER A 348 13.74 0.85 11.76
N GLY A 349 13.81 0.79 13.10
CA GLY A 349 13.04 1.66 14.00
C GLY A 349 11.54 1.31 14.06
N LEU A 350 11.12 0.20 13.45
CA LEU A 350 9.73 -0.24 13.41
C LEU A 350 9.43 -1.28 14.49
N CYS A 351 8.15 -1.38 14.85
CA CYS A 351 7.65 -2.34 15.81
C CYS A 351 6.86 -3.46 15.13
N ALA A 352 7.01 -4.68 15.62
CA ALA A 352 6.21 -5.82 15.18
C ALA A 352 4.78 -5.73 15.73
N VAL A 353 3.80 -5.99 14.88
CA VAL A 353 2.36 -5.98 15.21
C VAL A 353 1.70 -7.21 14.60
N VAL A 354 0.73 -7.80 15.30
CA VAL A 354 -0.11 -8.86 14.73
C VAL A 354 -1.42 -8.26 14.27
N LYS A 355 -1.76 -8.50 13.00
CA LYS A 355 -3.03 -8.09 12.40
C LYS A 355 -3.85 -9.32 12.05
N SER A 356 -5.14 -9.28 12.31
CA SER A 356 -6.07 -10.30 11.81
C SER A 356 -6.26 -10.09 10.30
N VAL A 357 -5.65 -10.96 9.51
CA VAL A 357 -5.76 -10.95 8.06
C VAL A 357 -6.69 -12.07 7.65
N ILE A 358 -7.75 -11.76 6.93
CA ILE A 358 -8.64 -12.78 6.39
C ILE A 358 -7.83 -13.56 5.35
N ALA A 359 -7.63 -14.87 5.56
CA ALA A 359 -6.67 -15.68 4.80
C ALA A 359 -7.08 -15.85 3.32
N LYS A 360 -6.69 -14.85 2.57
CA LYS A 360 -6.34 -14.76 1.15
C LYS A 360 -6.04 -13.28 0.99
N ALA A 361 -5.16 -12.94 0.06
CA ALA A 361 -5.15 -11.58 -0.48
C ALA A 361 -6.59 -11.08 -0.61
N ASP A 362 -6.81 -9.79 -0.48
CA ASP A 362 -8.13 -9.17 -0.61
C ASP A 362 -8.87 -9.47 -1.94
N THR A 363 -8.23 -10.26 -2.83
CA THR A 363 -8.69 -10.96 -4.04
C THR A 363 -9.99 -11.78 -3.90
N GLY A 364 -10.60 -11.84 -2.72
CA GLY A 364 -11.90 -12.50 -2.53
C GLY A 364 -13.09 -11.54 -2.58
N ARG A 365 -12.85 -10.23 -2.64
CA ARG A 365 -13.86 -9.20 -2.37
C ARG A 365 -14.07 -8.30 -3.57
N ILE A 366 -15.23 -7.66 -3.59
CA ILE A 366 -15.41 -6.45 -4.39
C ILE A 366 -14.94 -5.26 -3.57
N ARG A 367 -14.53 -4.20 -4.26
CA ARG A 367 -14.21 -2.90 -3.65
C ARG A 367 -15.01 -1.84 -4.40
N ALA A 368 -15.32 -0.74 -3.74
CA ALA A 368 -15.88 0.43 -4.41
C ALA A 368 -15.22 1.68 -3.86
N TRP A 369 -15.08 2.70 -4.70
CA TRP A 369 -14.49 3.99 -4.34
C TRP A 369 -15.38 5.12 -4.82
N ILE A 370 -15.35 6.22 -4.08
CA ILE A 370 -16.09 7.44 -4.40
C ILE A 370 -15.15 8.64 -4.31
N ALA A 371 -15.36 9.61 -5.19
CA ALA A 371 -14.69 10.92 -5.15
C ALA A 371 -15.61 12.02 -5.69
N THR A 372 -15.32 13.26 -5.34
CA THR A 372 -16.04 14.45 -5.81
C THR A 372 -15.13 15.22 -6.77
N GLY A 373 -15.59 15.45 -7.98
CA GLY A 373 -14.90 16.27 -8.97
C GLY A 373 -15.01 17.76 -8.72
N ARG A 374 -14.18 18.53 -9.41
CA ARG A 374 -14.08 19.98 -9.21
C ARG A 374 -15.31 20.75 -9.70
N THR A 375 -16.13 20.15 -10.56
CA THR A 375 -17.40 20.75 -11.02
C THR A 375 -18.61 20.26 -10.22
N GLY A 376 -18.38 19.43 -9.19
CA GLY A 376 -19.43 18.85 -8.35
C GLY A 376 -19.95 17.49 -8.83
N GLU A 377 -19.41 16.96 -9.93
CA GLU A 377 -19.68 15.61 -10.39
C GLU A 377 -19.15 14.56 -9.40
N VAL A 378 -19.77 13.39 -9.36
CA VAL A 378 -19.36 12.29 -8.48
C VAL A 378 -18.73 11.19 -9.32
N TYR A 379 -17.53 10.78 -8.94
CA TYR A 379 -16.87 9.59 -9.48
C TYR A 379 -17.20 8.40 -8.58
N LEU A 380 -17.71 7.32 -9.17
CA LEU A 380 -17.98 6.05 -8.47
C LEU A 380 -17.29 4.92 -9.23
N ALA A 381 -16.33 4.26 -8.60
CA ALA A 381 -15.62 3.13 -9.19
C ALA A 381 -16.00 1.83 -8.48
N PHE A 382 -16.42 0.82 -9.24
CA PHE A 382 -16.55 -0.56 -8.77
C PHE A 382 -15.33 -1.36 -9.21
N PHE A 383 -14.87 -2.25 -8.34
CA PHE A 383 -13.74 -3.13 -8.60
C PHE A 383 -14.12 -4.56 -8.22
N ASN A 384 -13.96 -5.47 -9.17
CA ASN A 384 -14.14 -6.89 -8.93
C ASN A 384 -12.77 -7.54 -8.72
N LEU A 385 -12.39 -7.85 -7.48
CA LEU A 385 -11.11 -8.52 -7.25
C LEU A 385 -11.16 -10.04 -7.39
N LYS A 386 -12.33 -10.60 -7.73
CA LYS A 386 -12.56 -12.04 -7.86
C LYS A 386 -12.13 -12.56 -9.24
N PRO A 387 -11.77 -13.86 -9.35
CA PRO A 387 -11.36 -14.48 -10.61
C PRO A 387 -12.55 -14.84 -11.55
N TYR A 388 -13.72 -14.26 -11.32
CA TYR A 388 -14.94 -14.51 -12.12
C TYR A 388 -15.82 -13.26 -12.13
N GLN A 389 -16.68 -13.12 -13.15
CA GLN A 389 -17.58 -11.97 -13.30
C GLN A 389 -18.60 -11.88 -12.15
N VAL A 390 -18.89 -10.66 -11.72
CA VAL A 390 -19.95 -10.37 -10.73
C VAL A 390 -20.72 -9.13 -11.11
N LYS A 391 -21.99 -9.05 -10.70
CA LYS A 391 -22.78 -7.83 -10.79
C LYS A 391 -22.64 -7.03 -9.51
N ILE A 392 -22.13 -5.81 -9.62
CA ILE A 392 -21.95 -4.88 -8.50
C ILE A 392 -23.00 -3.77 -8.64
N SER A 393 -23.63 -3.40 -7.53
CA SER A 393 -24.66 -2.37 -7.53
C SER A 393 -24.68 -1.51 -6.26
N THR A 394 -25.22 -0.30 -6.35
CA THR A 394 -25.47 0.57 -5.19
C THR A 394 -26.65 1.50 -5.45
N TYR A 395 -27.27 2.00 -4.38
CA TYR A 395 -28.36 2.97 -4.48
C TYR A 395 -27.83 4.40 -4.48
N LEU A 396 -28.51 5.29 -5.21
CA LEU A 396 -28.20 6.73 -5.19
C LEU A 396 -28.31 7.33 -3.77
N SER A 397 -29.17 6.79 -2.92
CA SER A 397 -29.27 7.18 -1.50
C SER A 397 -27.98 6.92 -0.73
N ASP A 398 -27.31 5.81 -1.00
CA ASP A 398 -26.10 5.40 -0.29
C ASP A 398 -24.92 6.29 -0.71
N ILE A 399 -24.90 6.72 -1.98
CA ILE A 399 -23.96 7.72 -2.49
C ILE A 399 -24.17 9.06 -1.78
N ALA A 400 -25.42 9.51 -1.63
CA ALA A 400 -25.72 10.76 -0.90
C ALA A 400 -25.26 10.70 0.56
N GLU A 401 -25.50 9.57 1.24
CA GLU A 401 -25.04 9.32 2.61
C GLU A 401 -23.51 9.39 2.70
N ALA A 402 -22.79 8.70 1.79
CA ALA A 402 -21.34 8.70 1.77
C ALA A 402 -20.72 10.08 1.51
N LEU A 403 -21.40 10.96 0.80
CA LEU A 403 -20.97 12.34 0.54
C LEU A 403 -21.39 13.33 1.65
N HIS A 404 -21.99 12.85 2.75
CA HIS A 404 -22.57 13.67 3.82
C HIS A 404 -23.55 14.75 3.31
N SER A 405 -24.17 14.51 2.15
CA SER A 405 -25.10 15.43 1.51
C SER A 405 -26.53 15.03 1.88
N ARG A 406 -27.32 15.96 2.45
CA ARG A 406 -28.69 15.67 2.92
C ARG A 406 -29.61 15.12 1.83
N LYS A 407 -29.38 15.52 0.56
CA LYS A 407 -29.92 14.92 -0.68
C LYS A 407 -28.97 15.25 -1.83
N LEU A 408 -28.70 14.28 -2.72
CA LEU A 408 -28.17 14.57 -4.05
C LEU A 408 -29.28 15.23 -4.88
N ASN A 409 -28.95 16.25 -5.69
CA ASN A 409 -29.90 16.73 -6.68
C ASN A 409 -30.19 15.62 -7.70
N PRO A 410 -31.34 15.64 -8.38
CA PRO A 410 -31.60 14.73 -9.48
C PRO A 410 -30.44 14.79 -10.48
N CYS A 411 -29.80 13.66 -10.73
CA CYS A 411 -28.64 13.59 -11.61
C CYS A 411 -29.07 13.94 -13.03
N LYS A 412 -28.37 14.88 -13.67
CA LYS A 412 -28.58 15.26 -15.07
C LYS A 412 -28.11 14.18 -16.04
N SER A 413 -27.06 13.45 -15.65
CA SER A 413 -26.51 12.34 -16.42
C SER A 413 -25.75 11.37 -15.51
N ILE A 414 -25.74 10.10 -15.92
CA ILE A 414 -24.94 9.04 -15.32
C ILE A 414 -24.32 8.26 -16.48
N SER A 415 -22.99 8.24 -16.56
CA SER A 415 -22.26 7.60 -17.67
C SER A 415 -21.22 6.62 -17.13
N GLU A 416 -21.14 5.42 -17.70
CA GLU A 416 -20.09 4.45 -17.40
C GLU A 416 -18.98 4.52 -18.46
N ILE A 417 -17.77 4.84 -17.99
CA ILE A 417 -16.66 5.34 -18.81
C ILE A 417 -16.02 4.24 -19.66
N TRP A 418 -15.94 3.01 -19.17
CA TRP A 418 -15.25 1.94 -19.90
C TRP A 418 -16.09 1.32 -21.01
N SER A 419 -17.40 1.26 -20.83
CA SER A 419 -18.37 0.76 -21.82
C SER A 419 -18.95 1.87 -22.69
N GLY A 420 -18.81 3.14 -22.29
CA GLY A 420 -19.40 4.29 -22.98
C GLY A 420 -20.93 4.32 -22.90
N LYS A 421 -21.53 3.60 -21.94
CA LYS A 421 -22.98 3.52 -21.78
C LYS A 421 -23.49 4.64 -20.87
N ASP A 422 -24.50 5.35 -21.34
CA ASP A 422 -25.29 6.28 -20.52
C ASP A 422 -26.46 5.54 -19.85
N PHE A 423 -26.78 5.93 -18.63
CA PHE A 423 -27.83 5.35 -17.81
C PHE A 423 -28.99 6.33 -17.65
N GLU A 424 -30.21 5.79 -17.67
CA GLU A 424 -31.42 6.59 -17.45
C GLU A 424 -31.51 7.06 -15.99
N ILE A 425 -31.83 8.34 -15.81
CA ILE A 425 -31.91 9.04 -14.51
C ILE A 425 -32.99 8.46 -13.58
N THR A 426 -33.94 7.69 -14.13
CA THR A 426 -35.03 7.03 -13.39
C THR A 426 -34.54 5.88 -12.51
N GLN A 427 -33.31 5.39 -12.72
CA GLN A 427 -32.76 4.28 -11.95
C GLN A 427 -32.22 4.78 -10.60
N SER A 428 -32.92 4.43 -9.53
CA SER A 428 -32.41 4.62 -8.16
C SER A 428 -31.22 3.73 -7.81
N LEU A 429 -30.96 2.73 -8.65
CA LEU A 429 -29.92 1.72 -8.51
C LEU A 429 -28.93 1.82 -9.67
N ILE A 430 -27.66 2.05 -9.36
CA ILE A 430 -26.57 1.94 -10.32
C ILE A 430 -26.04 0.51 -10.26
N SER A 431 -25.86 -0.14 -11.42
CA SER A 431 -25.28 -1.48 -11.48
C SER A 431 -24.46 -1.72 -12.72
N ALA A 432 -23.42 -2.54 -12.60
CA ALA A 432 -22.62 -3.02 -13.71
C ALA A 432 -22.22 -4.48 -13.53
N ASP A 433 -22.17 -5.21 -14.64
CA ASP A 433 -21.51 -6.51 -14.73
C ASP A 433 -20.01 -6.28 -14.90
N VAL A 434 -19.24 -6.63 -13.88
CA VAL A 434 -17.79 -6.38 -13.82
C VAL A 434 -17.05 -7.71 -13.98
N ARG A 435 -16.26 -7.82 -15.05
CA ARG A 435 -15.46 -9.01 -15.36
C ARG A 435 -14.44 -9.33 -14.27
N SER A 436 -13.87 -10.53 -14.32
CA SER A 436 -12.78 -10.96 -13.45
C SER A 436 -11.67 -9.90 -13.41
N HIS A 437 -11.27 -9.47 -12.22
CA HIS A 437 -10.23 -8.45 -12.01
C HIS A 437 -10.50 -7.09 -12.69
N GLY A 438 -11.73 -6.87 -13.14
CA GLY A 438 -12.14 -5.68 -13.88
C GLY A 438 -12.67 -4.57 -12.98
N THR A 439 -13.00 -3.45 -13.63
CA THR A 439 -13.57 -2.26 -13.00
C THR A 439 -14.69 -1.68 -13.86
N ALA A 440 -15.63 -1.00 -13.21
CA ALA A 440 -16.59 -0.10 -13.85
C ALA A 440 -16.44 1.28 -13.21
N LEU A 441 -16.35 2.33 -14.01
CA LEU A 441 -16.17 3.70 -13.52
C LEU A 441 -17.35 4.54 -14.01
N PHE A 442 -18.11 5.10 -13.06
CA PHE A 442 -19.23 5.96 -13.33
C PHE A 442 -18.89 7.42 -13.03
N VAL A 443 -19.39 8.31 -13.88
CA VAL A 443 -19.44 9.75 -13.64
C VAL A 443 -20.91 10.15 -13.51
N LEU A 444 -21.28 10.68 -12.36
CA LEU A 444 -22.63 11.12 -12.07
C LEU A 444 -22.64 12.64 -11.97
N ASN A 445 -23.39 13.31 -12.84
CA ASN A 445 -23.57 14.75 -12.77
C ASN A 445 -24.83 15.07 -11.96
N CYS A 446 -24.68 15.11 -10.63
CA CYS A 446 -25.78 15.34 -9.67
C CYS A 446 -25.68 16.68 -8.93
N SER A 447 -24.89 17.61 -9.50
CA SER A 447 -24.69 18.98 -8.99
C SER A 447 -25.83 19.91 -9.37
#